data_AF-A0A7R9M7M7-F1
#
_entry.id   AF-A0A7R9M7M7-F1
#
_cell.length_a   1.000
_cell.length_b   1.000
_cell.length_c   1.000
_cell.angle_alpha   90.00
_cell.angle_beta   90.00
_cell.angle_gamma   90.00
#
_symmetry.space_group_name_H-M   'P 1'
#
loop_
_entity.id
_entity.type
_entity.pdbx_description
1 polymer ?
#
loop_
_entity_poly.entity_id
_entity_poly.type
_entity_poly.pdbx_seq_one_letter_code
_entity_poly.pdbx_strand_id
1 'polypeptide(L)'
;MFCSGNEKDKAIPKRDSIDENQQTMINIVANVMSIIRPITDYNNTLNEKEGLRLCELLNASNVLRDKCINKLIEEQRHAEALKVIVNNWEQITHNIIEMSKQLTLFTEVCNEDQIALIKYGCIEMSCIRHVMAYDTPNSLMTITMENGNSTIIKLSVIKEAKPDIYNLFEKFFDQFYPQWNCDPVIMDLVFNN
;
A
#
# COMPACT_ATOMS: atom_id res chain seq x y z
N MET A 1 -42.28 -40.62 55.16
CA MET A 1 -42.31 -41.60 54.05
C MET A 1 -41.71 -40.90 52.85
N PHE A 2 -40.44 -41.14 52.49
CA PHE A 2 -39.97 -42.19 51.53
C PHE A 2 -40.63 -41.99 50.14
N CYS A 3 -39.99 -41.84 48.98
CA CYS A 3 -38.64 -42.15 48.41
C CYS A 3 -38.36 -41.19 47.22
N SER A 4 -37.14 -40.70 46.96
CA SER A 4 -36.02 -41.26 46.15
C SER A 4 -36.35 -41.67 44.70
N GLY A 5 -35.65 -41.08 43.72
CA GLY A 5 -35.69 -41.42 42.30
C GLY A 5 -34.63 -40.65 41.48
N ASN A 6 -33.61 -41.38 41.01
CA ASN A 6 -32.39 -40.95 40.31
C ASN A 6 -32.60 -40.20 38.98
N GLU A 7 -31.75 -39.21 38.69
CA GLU A 7 -31.39 -38.88 37.31
C GLU A 7 -29.87 -38.82 37.15
N LYS A 8 -29.42 -39.52 36.10
CA LYS A 8 -28.06 -39.98 35.85
C LYS A 8 -27.23 -38.93 35.12
N ASP A 9 -25.92 -39.03 35.38
CA ASP A 9 -24.82 -38.47 34.61
C ASP A 9 -25.06 -38.42 33.09
N LYS A 10 -24.99 -37.22 32.51
CA LYS A 10 -24.69 -37.05 31.08
C LYS A 10 -23.27 -36.53 30.94
N ALA A 11 -22.42 -37.39 30.40
CA ALA A 11 -21.03 -37.11 30.06
C ALA A 11 -20.91 -35.92 29.11
N ILE A 12 -19.99 -35.01 29.44
CA ILE A 12 -19.47 -33.98 28.53
C ILE A 12 -18.57 -34.70 27.50
N PRO A 13 -18.72 -34.51 26.18
CA PRO A 13 -17.83 -35.13 25.22
C PRO A 13 -16.43 -34.52 25.36
N LYS A 14 -15.42 -35.37 25.49
CA LYS A 14 -14.01 -34.96 25.39
C LYS A 14 -13.80 -34.31 24.02
N ARG A 15 -13.25 -33.09 24.00
CA ARG A 15 -12.72 -32.48 22.77
C ARG A 15 -11.55 -33.34 22.30
N ASP A 16 -11.68 -33.93 21.12
CA ASP A 16 -10.59 -34.63 20.46
C ASP A 16 -9.39 -33.69 20.33
N SER A 17 -8.23 -34.14 20.81
CA SER A 17 -6.97 -33.44 20.69
C SER A 17 -6.58 -33.36 19.22
N ILE A 18 -6.44 -32.13 18.71
CA ILE A 18 -5.93 -31.86 17.35
C ILE A 18 -4.54 -32.48 17.25
N ASP A 19 -4.34 -33.31 16.22
CA ASP A 19 -3.07 -34.01 15.94
C ASP A 19 -1.95 -32.98 15.71
N GLU A 20 -0.75 -33.25 16.24
CA GLU A 20 0.42 -32.37 16.16
C GLU A 20 0.82 -32.09 14.69
N ASN A 21 0.52 -33.04 13.79
CA ASN A 21 0.66 -32.87 12.35
C ASN A 21 -0.39 -31.92 11.75
N GLN A 22 -1.64 -31.95 12.25
CA GLN A 22 -2.67 -30.99 11.86
C GLN A 22 -2.34 -29.59 12.36
N GLN A 23 -1.82 -29.47 13.58
CA GLN A 23 -1.38 -28.18 14.12
C GLN A 23 -0.19 -27.62 13.31
N THR A 24 0.72 -28.47 12.86
CA THR A 24 1.85 -28.07 12.02
C THR A 24 1.38 -27.62 10.63
N MET A 25 0.42 -28.33 10.02
CA MET A 25 -0.20 -27.92 8.75
C MET A 25 -0.97 -26.60 8.89
N ILE A 26 -1.71 -26.41 9.98
CA ILE A 26 -2.41 -25.15 10.29
C ILE A 26 -1.40 -24.01 10.44
N ASN A 27 -0.27 -24.24 11.11
CA ASN A 27 0.77 -23.23 11.29
C ASN A 27 1.49 -22.91 9.97
N ILE A 28 1.72 -23.90 9.09
CA ILE A 28 2.28 -23.69 7.76
C ILE A 28 1.30 -22.88 6.89
N VAL A 29 0.02 -23.26 6.87
CA VAL A 29 -1.02 -22.53 6.12
C VAL A 29 -1.18 -21.11 6.68
N ALA A 30 -1.16 -20.92 7.99
CA ALA A 30 -1.21 -19.59 8.62
C ALA A 30 0.03 -18.74 8.30
N ASN A 31 1.21 -19.34 8.19
CA ASN A 31 2.44 -18.65 7.80
C ASN A 31 2.49 -18.32 6.30
N VAL A 32 1.92 -19.15 5.43
CA VAL A 32 1.81 -18.84 4.00
C VAL A 32 0.74 -17.76 3.77
N MET A 33 -0.37 -17.82 4.50
CA MET A 33 -1.46 -16.82 4.47
C MET A 33 -1.07 -15.47 5.10
N SER A 34 -0.04 -15.40 5.93
CA SER A 34 0.44 -14.13 6.50
C SER A 34 1.46 -13.41 5.61
N ILE A 35 2.05 -14.11 4.62
CA ILE A 35 2.99 -13.53 3.64
C ILE A 35 2.24 -12.87 2.48
N ILE A 36 1.00 -13.30 2.21
CA ILE A 36 0.09 -12.67 1.26
C ILE A 36 -1.12 -12.24 2.06
N ARG A 37 -1.18 -11.00 2.55
CA ARG A 37 -2.48 -10.44 2.98
C ARG A 37 -3.31 -10.28 1.72
N PRO A 38 -4.31 -11.13 1.43
CA PRO A 38 -5.23 -10.80 0.36
C PRO A 38 -5.98 -9.57 0.87
N ILE A 39 -6.11 -8.53 0.06
CA ILE A 39 -7.16 -7.55 0.31
C ILE A 39 -8.45 -8.36 0.44
N THR A 40 -9.00 -8.37 1.66
CA THR A 40 -10.30 -8.98 1.91
C THR A 40 -11.28 -8.20 1.07
N ASP A 41 -11.79 -8.87 0.05
CA ASP A 41 -13.01 -8.50 -0.64
C ASP A 41 -14.07 -8.15 0.41
N TYR A 42 -14.25 -6.86 0.68
CA TYR A 42 -15.07 -6.37 1.79
C TYR A 42 -16.53 -6.88 1.70
N ASN A 43 -16.94 -7.40 0.53
CA ASN A 43 -18.28 -7.92 0.27
C ASN A 43 -18.32 -9.37 -0.28
N ASN A 44 -17.20 -10.10 -0.41
CA ASN A 44 -17.14 -11.42 -1.09
C ASN A 44 -17.73 -11.43 -2.52
N THR A 45 -17.55 -10.34 -3.28
CA THR A 45 -18.07 -10.13 -4.64
C THR A 45 -17.11 -10.46 -5.78
N LEU A 46 -15.80 -10.55 -5.54
CA LEU A 46 -14.80 -10.79 -6.58
C LEU A 46 -14.82 -12.24 -7.02
N ASN A 47 -14.85 -12.47 -8.33
CA ASN A 47 -14.64 -13.80 -8.88
C ASN A 47 -13.16 -14.20 -8.81
N GLU A 48 -12.87 -15.49 -9.02
CA GLU A 48 -11.52 -16.05 -8.96
C GLU A 48 -10.51 -15.26 -9.82
N LYS A 49 -10.91 -14.87 -11.04
CA LYS A 49 -10.05 -14.14 -11.97
C LYS A 49 -9.75 -12.73 -11.46
N GLU A 50 -10.75 -12.03 -10.92
CA GLU A 50 -10.59 -10.71 -10.31
C GLU A 50 -9.68 -10.77 -9.07
N GLY A 51 -9.88 -11.76 -8.21
CA GLY A 51 -9.03 -11.99 -7.04
C GLY A 51 -7.57 -12.26 -7.42
N LEU A 52 -7.32 -13.06 -8.45
CA LEU A 52 -5.96 -13.31 -8.96
C LEU A 52 -5.31 -12.04 -9.51
N ARG A 53 -6.05 -11.21 -10.25
CA ARG A 53 -5.54 -9.94 -10.78
C ARG A 53 -5.25 -8.93 -9.68
N LEU A 54 -6.10 -8.85 -8.66
CA LEU A 54 -5.86 -8.00 -7.50
C LEU A 54 -4.61 -8.46 -6.72
N CYS A 55 -4.46 -9.79 -6.53
CA CYS A 55 -3.29 -10.36 -5.87
C CYS A 55 -1.98 -10.06 -6.64
N GLU A 56 -2.00 -10.23 -7.96
CA GLU A 56 -0.88 -9.85 -8.84
C GLU A 56 -0.51 -8.37 -8.66
N LEU A 57 -1.51 -7.48 -8.75
CA LEU A 57 -1.31 -6.05 -8.61
C LEU A 57 -0.73 -5.68 -7.24
N LEU A 58 -1.26 -6.25 -6.15
CA LEU A 58 -0.76 -6.02 -4.80
C LEU A 58 0.68 -6.47 -4.62
N ASN A 59 1.00 -7.65 -5.16
CA ASN A 59 2.35 -8.18 -5.11
C ASN A 59 3.33 -7.29 -5.86
N ALA A 60 2.93 -6.83 -7.06
CA ALA A 60 3.72 -5.88 -7.85
C ALA A 60 3.89 -4.54 -7.11
N SER A 61 2.83 -4.01 -6.50
CA SER A 61 2.84 -2.75 -5.75
C SER A 61 3.77 -2.75 -4.53
N ASN A 62 4.24 -3.91 -4.06
CA ASN A 62 5.16 -3.99 -2.93
C ASN A 62 6.47 -3.23 -3.13
N VAL A 63 6.94 -3.07 -4.38
CA VAL A 63 8.16 -2.28 -4.63
C VAL A 63 7.93 -0.78 -4.46
N LEU A 64 6.68 -0.33 -4.46
CA LEU A 64 6.31 1.04 -4.11
C LEU A 64 6.36 1.27 -2.61
N ARG A 65 6.56 0.25 -1.78
CA ARG A 65 6.54 0.37 -0.32
C ARG A 65 7.69 1.24 0.16
N ASP A 66 7.30 2.38 0.71
CA ASP A 66 8.20 3.28 1.39
C ASP A 66 8.56 2.67 2.76
N LYS A 67 9.85 2.40 3.01
CA LYS A 67 10.31 1.90 4.31
C LYS A 67 10.15 3.02 5.33
N CYS A 68 9.05 3.09 6.07
CA CYS A 68 8.85 4.13 7.07
C CYS A 68 9.58 3.79 8.38
N ILE A 69 10.46 4.68 8.81
CA ILE A 69 11.08 4.81 10.14
C ILE A 69 10.97 6.30 10.49
N ASN A 70 10.16 6.59 11.51
CA ASN A 70 9.90 7.96 11.94
C ASN A 70 11.18 8.65 12.42
N LYS A 71 11.69 9.59 11.63
CA LYS A 71 12.62 10.63 12.09
C LYS A 71 12.26 11.96 11.46
N LEU A 72 11.42 12.70 12.16
CA LEU A 72 11.02 14.07 11.85
C LEU A 72 12.27 14.96 11.66
N ILE A 73 12.45 15.53 10.47
CA ILE A 73 13.41 16.61 10.21
C ILE A 73 12.58 17.84 9.87
N GLU A 74 12.41 18.75 10.84
CA GLU A 74 11.50 19.91 10.69
C GLU A 74 12.15 21.15 10.05
N GLU A 75 13.46 21.14 9.81
CA GLU A 75 14.16 22.31 9.29
C GLU A 75 15.14 21.91 8.17
N GLN A 76 14.62 21.56 6.99
CA GLN A 76 15.46 21.57 5.79
C GLN A 76 15.60 22.98 5.25
N ARG A 77 16.84 23.36 4.90
CA ARG A 77 17.08 24.53 4.05
C ARG A 77 16.37 24.32 2.71
N HIS A 78 15.84 25.37 2.10
CA HIS A 78 15.06 25.28 0.83
C HIS A 78 15.73 24.40 -0.25
N ALA A 79 17.04 24.55 -0.46
CA ALA A 79 17.81 23.73 -1.40
C ALA A 79 17.88 22.24 -1.02
N GLU A 80 17.93 21.92 0.27
CA GLU A 80 17.92 20.53 0.76
C GLU A 80 16.54 19.90 0.58
N ALA A 81 15.47 20.64 0.85
CA ALA A 81 14.10 20.19 0.62
C ALA A 81 13.84 19.89 -0.88
N LEU A 82 14.29 20.77 -1.78
CA LEU A 82 14.20 20.52 -3.22
C LEU A 82 14.99 19.27 -3.65
N LYS A 83 16.20 19.09 -3.11
CA LYS A 83 17.01 17.89 -3.39
C LYS A 83 16.30 16.62 -2.94
N VAL A 84 15.69 16.65 -1.76
CA VAL A 84 14.89 15.55 -1.24
C VAL A 84 13.71 15.22 -2.15
N ILE A 85 12.97 16.24 -2.60
CA ILE A 85 11.85 16.06 -3.54
C ILE A 85 12.36 15.39 -4.84
N VAL A 86 13.40 15.94 -5.48
CA VAL A 86 13.92 15.39 -6.75
C VAL A 86 14.37 13.93 -6.59
N ASN A 87 15.10 13.62 -5.52
CA ASN A 87 15.55 12.25 -5.26
C ASN A 87 14.35 11.30 -5.04
N ASN A 88 13.32 11.75 -4.34
CA ASN A 88 12.12 10.94 -4.13
C ASN A 88 11.35 10.70 -5.44
N TRP A 89 11.26 11.71 -6.32
CA TRP A 89 10.67 11.55 -7.65
C TRP A 89 11.44 10.56 -8.53
N GLU A 90 12.77 10.60 -8.50
CA GLU A 90 13.62 9.61 -9.19
C GLU A 90 13.35 8.20 -8.65
N GLN A 91 13.30 8.05 -7.32
CA GLN A 91 13.03 6.77 -6.68
C GLN A 91 11.64 6.22 -7.04
N ILE A 92 10.60 7.04 -6.96
CA ILE A 92 9.23 6.65 -7.32
C ILE A 92 9.17 6.21 -8.78
N THR A 93 9.87 6.92 -9.67
CA THR A 93 9.94 6.54 -11.09
C THR A 93 10.56 5.16 -11.28
N HIS A 94 11.68 4.87 -10.61
CA HIS A 94 12.30 3.54 -10.64
C HIS A 94 11.37 2.47 -10.07
N ASN A 95 10.71 2.73 -8.94
CA ASN A 95 9.80 1.77 -8.32
C ASN A 95 8.57 1.49 -9.22
N ILE A 96 8.03 2.50 -9.91
CA ILE A 96 6.94 2.31 -10.88
C ILE A 96 7.39 1.42 -12.03
N ILE A 97 8.60 1.64 -12.57
CA ILE A 97 9.16 0.79 -13.63
C ILE A 97 9.29 -0.66 -13.15
N GLU A 98 9.83 -0.88 -11.95
CA GLU A 98 9.97 -2.22 -11.38
C GLU A 98 8.63 -2.88 -11.05
N MET A 99 7.63 -2.10 -10.63
CA MET A 99 6.26 -2.58 -10.44
C MET A 99 5.67 -3.02 -11.78
N SER A 100 5.77 -2.20 -12.82
CA SER A 100 5.21 -2.52 -14.13
C SER A 100 5.81 -3.80 -14.72
N LYS A 101 7.11 -4.05 -14.52
CA LYS A 101 7.77 -5.29 -14.94
C LYS A 101 7.26 -6.56 -14.23
N GLN A 102 6.57 -6.42 -13.11
CA GLN A 102 5.96 -7.55 -12.39
C GLN A 102 4.53 -7.85 -12.84
N LEU A 103 3.93 -7.00 -13.69
CA LEU A 103 2.59 -7.20 -14.22
C LEU A 103 2.66 -8.03 -15.50
N THR A 104 2.00 -9.19 -15.51
CA THR A 104 1.94 -10.13 -16.63
C THR A 104 1.52 -9.40 -17.91
N LEU A 105 0.42 -8.63 -17.85
CA LEU A 105 -0.10 -7.90 -19.01
C LEU A 105 0.87 -6.85 -19.55
N PHE A 106 1.74 -6.28 -18.71
CA PHE A 106 2.74 -5.32 -19.17
C PHE A 106 3.89 -6.04 -19.87
N THR A 107 4.36 -7.17 -19.30
CA THR A 107 5.45 -7.95 -19.89
C THR A 107 5.10 -8.63 -21.22
N GLU A 108 3.81 -8.84 -21.50
CA GLU A 108 3.31 -9.37 -22.78
C GLU A 108 3.27 -8.33 -23.91
N VAL A 109 3.33 -7.03 -23.57
CA VAL A 109 3.35 -5.92 -24.54
C VAL A 109 4.75 -5.80 -25.17
N CYS A 110 4.84 -5.31 -26.41
CA CYS A 110 6.14 -5.10 -27.05
C CYS A 110 6.98 -4.01 -26.35
N ASN A 111 8.30 -4.05 -26.51
CA ASN A 111 9.22 -3.16 -25.80
C ASN A 111 8.94 -1.68 -26.12
N GLU A 112 8.61 -1.35 -27.36
CA GLU A 112 8.29 0.01 -27.80
C GLU A 112 7.07 0.56 -27.04
N ASP A 113 6.02 -0.26 -26.91
CA ASP A 113 4.78 0.12 -26.22
C ASP A 113 4.97 0.12 -24.70
N GLN A 114 5.78 -0.79 -24.14
CA GLN A 114 6.17 -0.74 -22.71
C GLN A 114 6.85 0.59 -22.38
N ILE A 115 7.79 1.03 -23.22
CA ILE A 115 8.49 2.30 -23.06
C ILE A 115 7.51 3.47 -23.19
N ALA A 116 6.58 3.43 -24.15
CA ALA A 116 5.57 4.47 -24.31
C ALA A 116 4.65 4.55 -23.08
N LEU A 117 4.12 3.43 -22.61
CA LEU A 117 3.25 3.35 -21.44
C LEU A 117 3.91 3.95 -20.20
N ILE A 118 5.19 3.62 -19.94
CA ILE A 118 5.93 4.20 -18.82
C ILE A 118 6.14 5.70 -19.02
N LYS A 119 6.58 6.15 -20.20
CA LYS A 119 6.87 7.57 -20.46
C LYS A 119 5.66 8.47 -20.25
N TYR A 120 4.47 8.02 -20.64
CA TYR A 120 3.25 8.81 -20.53
C TYR A 120 2.50 8.59 -19.21
N GLY A 121 2.57 7.39 -18.61
CA GLY A 121 1.82 7.06 -17.40
C GLY A 121 2.59 7.23 -16.08
N CYS A 122 3.93 7.28 -16.08
CA CYS A 122 4.69 7.32 -14.83
C CYS A 122 4.44 8.59 -14.01
N ILE A 123 4.20 9.72 -14.67
CA ILE A 123 3.89 10.99 -13.99
C ILE A 123 2.55 10.90 -13.28
N GLU A 124 1.52 10.36 -13.93
CA GLU A 124 0.19 10.21 -13.34
C GLU A 124 0.22 9.29 -12.12
N MET A 125 0.91 8.14 -12.23
CA MET A 125 1.14 7.22 -11.12
C MET A 125 1.91 7.89 -9.99
N SER A 126 2.95 8.67 -10.30
CA SER A 126 3.72 9.41 -9.30
C SER A 126 2.84 10.44 -8.59
N CYS A 127 2.01 11.19 -9.32
CA CYS A 127 1.08 12.16 -8.75
C CYS A 127 0.08 11.49 -7.81
N ILE A 128 -0.51 10.35 -8.18
CA ILE A 128 -1.43 9.60 -7.32
C ILE A 128 -0.76 9.23 -5.99
N ARG A 129 0.49 8.75 -6.01
CA ARG A 129 1.24 8.46 -4.78
C ARG A 129 1.42 9.70 -3.89
N HIS A 130 1.77 10.83 -4.51
CA HIS A 130 1.97 12.07 -3.77
C HIS A 130 0.67 12.63 -3.19
N VAL A 131 -0.46 12.54 -3.90
CA VAL A 131 -1.78 12.94 -3.37
C VAL A 131 -2.09 12.19 -2.10
N MET A 132 -1.90 10.86 -2.12
CA MET A 132 -2.23 10.04 -0.97
C MET A 132 -1.31 10.38 0.23
N ALA A 133 -0.10 10.92 -0.02
CA ALA A 133 0.89 11.29 1.01
C ALA A 133 0.79 12.75 1.45
N TYR A 134 -0.17 13.48 0.89
CA TYR A 134 -0.37 14.90 1.08
C TYR A 134 -1.44 15.16 2.14
N ASP A 135 -1.04 15.92 3.15
CA ASP A 135 -1.93 16.51 4.14
C ASP A 135 -2.47 17.83 3.59
N THR A 136 -3.63 17.77 2.94
CA THR A 136 -4.30 18.94 2.35
C THR A 136 -4.50 20.09 3.35
N PRO A 137 -5.07 19.87 4.56
CA PRO A 137 -5.21 20.92 5.57
C PRO A 137 -3.92 21.68 5.90
N ASN A 138 -2.79 20.97 6.02
CA ASN A 138 -1.53 21.57 6.46
C ASN A 138 -0.58 21.92 5.30
N SER A 139 -0.92 21.52 4.06
CA SER A 139 -0.07 21.62 2.88
C SER A 139 1.32 20.98 3.07
N LEU A 140 1.31 19.83 3.75
CA LEU A 140 2.51 19.07 4.09
C LEU A 140 2.54 17.78 3.28
N MET A 141 3.74 17.43 2.80
CA MET A 141 4.01 16.17 2.15
C MET A 141 4.98 15.37 3.01
N THR A 142 4.63 14.13 3.33
CA THR A 142 5.55 13.22 4.01
C THR A 142 6.30 12.41 2.95
N ILE A 143 7.62 12.56 2.94
CA ILE A 143 8.51 11.83 2.04
C ILE A 143 9.33 10.85 2.85
N THR A 144 9.24 9.58 2.50
CA THR A 144 10.03 8.52 3.13
C THR A 144 11.24 8.20 2.26
N MET A 145 12.41 8.14 2.89
CA MET A 145 13.68 7.85 2.24
C MET A 145 13.99 6.35 2.29
N GLU A 146 14.85 5.90 1.37
CA GLU A 146 15.31 4.49 1.32
C GLU A 146 15.92 3.98 2.64
N ASN A 147 16.52 4.88 3.42
CA ASN A 147 17.16 4.58 4.69
C ASN A 147 16.17 4.42 5.86
N GLY A 148 14.86 4.43 5.58
CA GLY A 148 13.84 4.39 6.60
C GLY A 148 13.29 5.77 6.93
N ASN A 149 14.11 6.82 6.92
CA ASN A 149 13.72 8.08 7.54
C ASN A 149 12.61 8.80 6.74
N SER A 150 11.60 9.32 7.44
CA SER A 150 10.58 10.18 6.83
C SER A 150 10.82 11.66 7.13
N THR A 151 10.75 12.51 6.09
CA THR A 151 10.89 13.95 6.16
C THR A 151 9.56 14.61 5.79
N ILE A 152 9.17 15.65 6.53
CA ILE A 152 7.97 16.43 6.23
C ILE A 152 8.39 17.69 5.49
N ILE A 153 7.83 17.90 4.30
CA ILE A 153 8.15 19.05 3.45
C ILE A 153 6.89 19.87 3.18
N LYS A 154 6.99 21.20 3.34
CA LYS A 154 5.94 22.12 2.92
C LYS A 154 5.90 22.22 1.40
N LEU A 155 4.72 22.11 0.82
CA LEU A 155 4.54 22.22 -0.63
C LEU A 155 4.95 23.62 -1.16
N SER A 156 4.93 24.65 -0.30
CA SER A 156 5.40 26.01 -0.62
C SER A 156 6.85 26.08 -1.11
N VAL A 157 7.70 25.10 -0.74
CA VAL A 157 9.07 24.97 -1.26
C VAL A 157 9.07 24.85 -2.79
N ILE A 158 8.11 24.09 -3.35
CA ILE A 158 7.93 23.95 -4.80
C ILE A 158 7.43 25.26 -5.40
N LYS A 159 6.52 25.97 -4.72
CA LYS A 159 5.97 27.26 -5.17
C LYS A 159 7.08 28.29 -5.41
N GLU A 160 8.04 28.36 -4.49
CA GLU A 160 9.19 29.28 -4.59
C GLU A 160 10.12 28.93 -5.76
N ALA A 161 10.26 27.64 -6.10
CA ALA A 161 11.15 27.19 -7.17
C ALA A 161 10.50 27.17 -8.56
N LYS A 162 9.25 26.69 -8.64
CA LYS A 162 8.47 26.46 -9.87
C LYS A 162 6.96 26.67 -9.59
N PRO A 163 6.48 27.93 -9.63
CA PRO A 163 5.08 28.26 -9.37
C PRO A 163 4.07 27.52 -10.27
N ASP A 164 4.40 27.32 -11.55
CA ASP A 164 3.51 26.66 -12.51
C ASP A 164 3.27 25.19 -12.16
N ILE A 165 4.33 24.50 -11.72
CA ILE A 165 4.27 23.10 -11.28
C ILE A 165 3.51 22.98 -9.96
N TYR A 166 3.74 23.91 -9.02
CA TYR A 166 2.97 23.98 -7.79
C TYR A 166 1.47 24.11 -8.07
N ASN A 167 1.06 25.05 -8.93
CA ASN A 167 -0.34 25.28 -9.27
C ASN A 167 -0.98 24.05 -9.96
N LEU A 168 -0.19 23.31 -10.74
CA LEU A 168 -0.65 22.07 -11.36
C LEU A 168 -0.90 20.99 -10.30
N PHE A 169 0.03 20.81 -9.35
CA PHE A 169 -0.14 19.85 -8.25
C PHE A 169 -1.32 20.22 -7.36
N GLU A 170 -1.45 21.49 -6.96
CA GLU A 170 -2.56 21.96 -6.13
C GLU A 170 -3.92 21.68 -6.81
N LYS A 171 -4.07 22.06 -8.08
CA LYS A 171 -5.27 21.74 -8.87
C LYS A 171 -5.52 20.25 -9.06
N PHE A 172 -4.46 19.45 -9.14
CA PHE A 172 -4.58 18.00 -9.26
C PHE A 172 -5.04 17.40 -7.93
N PHE A 173 -4.45 17.81 -6.81
CA PHE A 173 -4.76 17.32 -5.46
C PHE A 173 -6.20 17.65 -5.06
N ASP A 174 -6.69 18.83 -5.43
CA ASP A 174 -8.07 19.25 -5.18
C ASP A 174 -9.13 18.41 -5.92
N GLN A 175 -8.74 17.63 -6.94
CA GLN A 175 -9.67 16.76 -7.68
C GLN A 175 -9.94 15.43 -6.96
N PHE A 176 -9.15 15.08 -5.95
CA PHE A 176 -9.26 13.80 -5.25
C PHE A 176 -10.17 13.94 -4.03
N TYR A 177 -11.08 12.98 -3.85
CA TYR A 177 -11.92 12.96 -2.66
C TYR A 177 -11.08 12.59 -1.44
N PRO A 178 -11.14 13.34 -0.32
CA PRO A 178 -10.37 13.04 0.88
C PRO A 178 -10.59 11.62 1.43
N GLN A 179 -11.75 11.03 1.15
CA GLN A 179 -12.09 9.67 1.57
C GLN A 179 -11.20 8.58 0.94
N TRP A 180 -10.55 8.83 -0.20
CA TRP A 180 -9.64 7.86 -0.82
C TRP A 180 -8.35 7.69 -0.02
N ASN A 181 -7.93 8.72 0.73
CA ASN A 181 -6.80 8.63 1.66
C ASN A 181 -7.09 7.75 2.88
N CYS A 182 -8.35 7.36 3.08
CA CYS A 182 -8.79 6.49 4.18
C CYS A 182 -9.31 5.14 3.68
N ASP A 183 -9.36 4.92 2.37
CA ASP A 183 -9.85 3.66 1.81
C ASP A 183 -8.74 2.60 1.93
N PRO A 184 -8.97 1.51 2.68
CA PRO A 184 -7.92 0.53 2.95
C PRO A 184 -7.42 -0.18 1.68
N VAL A 185 -8.25 -0.36 0.66
CA VAL A 185 -7.86 -1.00 -0.60
C VAL A 185 -6.96 -0.07 -1.41
N ILE A 186 -7.35 1.20 -1.51
CA ILE A 186 -6.54 2.23 -2.19
C ILE A 186 -5.23 2.43 -1.44
N MET A 187 -5.28 2.49 -0.10
CA MET A 187 -4.09 2.61 0.74
C MET A 187 -3.18 1.39 0.60
N ASP A 188 -3.70 0.17 0.57
CA ASP A 188 -2.89 -1.04 0.37
C ASP A 188 -2.25 -1.09 -1.02
N LEU A 189 -2.95 -0.60 -2.05
CA LEU A 189 -2.43 -0.54 -3.41
C LEU A 189 -1.37 0.56 -3.61
N VAL A 190 -1.53 1.72 -2.95
CA VAL A 190 -0.70 2.90 -3.19
C VAL A 190 0.45 3.04 -2.16
N PHE A 191 0.21 2.60 -0.93
CA PHE A 191 1.14 2.72 0.20
C PHE A 191 1.56 1.40 0.85
N ASN A 192 0.63 0.45 0.97
CA ASN A 192 0.84 -0.87 1.56
C ASN A 192 1.48 -0.79 2.97
N ASN A 193 0.63 -0.47 3.97
CA ASN A 193 1.01 -0.28 5.39
C ASN A 193 1.48 -1.57 6.10
#